data_AF-A0A1Y1QLP5-F1
#
_entry.id   AF-A0A1Y1QLP5-F1
#
_cell.length_a   1.000
_cell.length_b   1.000
_cell.length_c   1.000
_cell.angle_alpha   90.00
_cell.angle_beta   90.00
_cell.angle_gamma   90.00
#
_symmetry.space_group_name_H-M   'P 1'
#
loop_
_entity.id
_entity.type
_entity.pdbx_description
1 polymer ?
#
loop_
_entity_poly.entity_id
_entity_poly.type
_entity_poly.pdbx_seq_one_letter_code
_entity_poly.pdbx_strand_id
1 'polypeptide(L)'
;MLLILMQAWQPALAVGDGVKYRIAWDATDSRYHVFLQPTSTPLPDESYSGATVTVRVPHLTGADRFAFTDNSIQSVDKTTWTVEEVRAEEDDGSCSSTRECQVDNADFDYLTFIMDIRQLNVFALQSMQEVEAFSFAAASGCLSGVEVMPDDDLFNVMAELNSRNVANFFINKGWRRNANDPMWTSNENHYLGSYGGAVNCSEDPDGSADDDSDGLTNTEEGTLGTDPKKADSDNDGLSDREEVKVTKTDPLKADTDDDGKNDKTEVGSDLSKPLDTDKDTKIDALESSILDADNDGVVNERDAEDGNPNNDSDGDGYGNMEEKVAGTDPLDPASKPSTSTDDDADGLTNTEEGTLGTDPKKADTDGDGEDDGAEVGADINNPKDTDGDEKIDALESSILDADNDGVMNERDAKDGDPNNDSDGDGYGNMEEKVAGTDPLDPASKPSTPPQPTHIAVPTLTQWAQIALALLLGGVAALRVSRANKRDS
;
A
#
# COMPACT_ATOMS: atom_id res chain seq x y z
N MET A 1 14.35 5.95 34.00
CA MET A 1 14.41 4.49 34.21
C MET A 1 15.08 3.93 32.97
N LEU A 2 16.39 3.70 33.02
CA LEU A 2 17.21 3.31 31.87
C LEU A 2 17.28 1.77 31.85
N LEU A 3 16.58 1.14 30.90
CA LEU A 3 16.57 -0.31 30.76
C LEU A 3 17.77 -0.74 29.91
N ILE A 4 18.81 -1.24 30.56
CA ILE A 4 19.97 -1.87 29.90
C ILE A 4 19.57 -3.31 29.55
N LEU A 5 19.31 -3.59 28.27
CA LEU A 5 19.24 -4.97 27.78
C LEU A 5 20.66 -5.55 27.77
N MET A 6 20.94 -6.47 28.69
CA MET A 6 22.08 -7.38 28.58
C MET A 6 21.72 -8.43 27.52
N GLN A 7 22.24 -8.28 26.30
CA GLN A 7 22.30 -9.38 25.34
C GLN A 7 23.25 -10.45 25.88
N ALA A 8 22.72 -11.65 26.10
CA ALA A 8 23.53 -12.83 26.34
C ALA A 8 24.39 -13.09 25.10
N TRP A 9 25.70 -12.93 25.23
CA TRP A 9 26.67 -13.44 24.29
C TRP A 9 26.55 -14.98 24.29
N GLN A 10 25.80 -15.52 23.33
CA GLN A 10 26.04 -16.89 22.89
C GLN A 10 27.31 -16.84 22.04
N PRO A 11 28.35 -17.65 22.33
CA PRO A 11 29.43 -17.79 21.37
C PRO A 11 28.80 -18.32 20.09
N ALA A 12 28.92 -17.55 19.01
CA ALA A 12 28.62 -18.03 17.68
C ALA A 12 29.36 -19.37 17.53
N LEU A 13 28.60 -20.46 17.42
CA LEU A 13 29.15 -21.72 16.95
C LEU A 13 29.85 -21.37 15.65
N ALA A 14 31.16 -21.65 15.56
CA ALA A 14 31.92 -21.43 14.35
C ALA A 14 31.23 -22.21 13.24
N VAL A 15 30.51 -21.51 12.36
CA VAL A 15 30.04 -22.06 11.10
C VAL A 15 31.32 -22.45 10.37
N GLY A 16 31.47 -23.72 9.99
CA GLY A 16 32.65 -24.16 9.24
C GLY A 16 32.82 -23.31 7.98
N ASP A 17 34.07 -23.05 7.59
CA ASP A 17 34.38 -22.44 6.30
C ASP A 17 34.25 -23.51 5.20
N GLY A 18 33.43 -23.23 4.17
CA GLY A 18 33.12 -24.23 3.14
C GLY A 18 31.96 -23.85 2.24
N VAL A 19 31.38 -24.82 1.53
CA VAL A 19 30.23 -24.67 0.63
C VAL A 19 29.07 -25.55 1.00
N LYS A 20 27.88 -25.03 0.78
CA LYS A 20 26.65 -25.81 0.71
C LYS A 20 26.18 -25.92 -0.74
N TYR A 21 25.39 -26.95 -1.01
CA TYR A 21 24.78 -27.17 -2.32
C TYR A 21 23.26 -27.20 -2.25
N ARG A 22 22.61 -26.70 -3.30
CA ARG A 22 21.19 -26.98 -3.55
C ARG A 22 20.97 -27.36 -5.01
N ILE A 23 19.81 -27.93 -5.28
CA ILE A 23 19.31 -28.19 -6.62
C ILE A 23 17.93 -27.54 -6.77
N ALA A 24 17.62 -27.05 -7.96
CA ALA A 24 16.27 -26.59 -8.32
C ALA A 24 15.96 -26.96 -9.78
N TRP A 25 14.68 -27.06 -10.08
CA TRP A 25 14.17 -27.18 -11.44
C TRP A 25 13.84 -25.80 -12.00
N ASP A 26 14.23 -25.53 -13.24
CA ASP A 26 13.79 -24.36 -14.01
C ASP A 26 12.93 -24.85 -15.20
N ALA A 27 11.67 -24.43 -15.22
CA ALA A 27 10.73 -24.83 -16.27
C ALA A 27 11.04 -24.15 -17.61
N THR A 28 11.66 -22.98 -17.59
CA THR A 28 11.94 -22.15 -18.76
C THR A 28 12.91 -22.83 -19.72
N ASP A 29 13.96 -23.46 -19.18
CA ASP A 29 14.93 -24.21 -19.97
C ASP A 29 14.77 -25.73 -19.83
N SER A 30 13.88 -26.17 -18.93
CA SER A 30 13.57 -27.57 -18.60
C SER A 30 14.76 -28.34 -18.03
N ARG A 31 15.46 -27.75 -17.05
CA ARG A 31 16.71 -28.32 -16.51
C ARG A 31 16.78 -28.21 -14.99
N TYR A 32 17.56 -29.12 -14.41
CA TYR A 32 17.96 -29.03 -13.02
C TYR A 32 19.23 -28.21 -12.92
N HIS A 33 19.20 -27.15 -12.10
CA HIS A 33 20.33 -26.30 -11.81
C HIS A 33 20.88 -26.63 -10.42
N VAL A 34 22.19 -26.87 -10.35
CA VAL A 34 22.90 -27.14 -9.10
C VAL A 34 23.70 -25.90 -8.73
N PHE A 35 23.48 -25.41 -7.52
CA PHE A 35 24.09 -24.18 -7.02
C PHE A 35 25.04 -24.46 -5.87
N LEU A 36 26.09 -23.64 -5.79
CA LEU A 36 27.04 -23.56 -4.69
C LEU A 36 26.77 -22.28 -3.89
N GLN A 37 26.76 -22.37 -2.56
CA GLN A 37 26.78 -21.20 -1.68
C GLN A 37 27.90 -21.35 -0.64
N PRO A 38 28.95 -20.51 -0.70
CA PRO A 38 30.03 -20.56 0.27
C PRO A 38 29.63 -19.84 1.57
N THR A 39 30.05 -20.34 2.72
CA THR A 39 29.80 -19.69 4.02
C THR A 39 30.77 -18.53 4.25
N SER A 40 31.95 -18.56 3.64
CA SER A 40 32.96 -17.49 3.68
C SER A 40 33.69 -17.36 2.34
N THR A 41 34.27 -16.20 2.06
CA THR A 41 35.05 -15.95 0.84
C THR A 41 36.42 -16.63 0.95
N PRO A 42 36.73 -17.67 0.16
CA PRO A 42 38.04 -18.35 0.19
C PRO A 42 39.15 -17.44 -0.35
N LEU A 43 40.36 -17.51 0.23
CA LEU A 43 41.54 -16.78 -0.30
C LEU A 43 42.82 -17.65 -0.26
N PRO A 44 43.42 -18.00 -1.42
CA PRO A 44 42.96 -17.72 -2.78
C PRO A 44 41.85 -18.70 -3.19
N ASP A 45 41.02 -18.29 -4.14
CA ASP A 45 39.93 -19.09 -4.67
C ASP A 45 40.45 -20.14 -5.69
N GLU A 46 41.27 -21.08 -5.22
CA GLU A 46 42.07 -21.93 -6.09
C GLU A 46 41.92 -23.43 -5.77
N SER A 47 41.88 -24.24 -6.84
CA SER A 47 41.94 -25.71 -6.87
C SER A 47 40.69 -26.46 -6.39
N TYR A 48 39.92 -26.99 -7.35
CA TYR A 48 38.69 -27.76 -7.12
C TYR A 48 38.66 -29.13 -7.83
N SER A 49 39.82 -29.61 -8.30
CA SER A 49 39.89 -30.85 -9.07
C SER A 49 39.45 -32.05 -8.23
N GLY A 50 38.49 -32.82 -8.76
CA GLY A 50 37.96 -34.01 -8.09
C GLY A 50 36.91 -33.73 -7.02
N ALA A 51 36.33 -32.52 -6.98
CA ALA A 51 35.14 -32.28 -6.18
C ALA A 51 33.93 -33.03 -6.78
N THR A 52 33.09 -33.57 -5.92
CA THR A 52 31.91 -34.34 -6.27
C THR A 52 30.66 -33.76 -5.62
N VAL A 53 29.56 -33.72 -6.36
CA VAL A 53 28.22 -33.53 -5.81
C VAL A 53 27.32 -34.66 -6.28
N THR A 54 26.64 -35.29 -5.34
CA THR A 54 25.77 -36.43 -5.58
C THR A 54 24.33 -36.00 -5.42
N VAL A 55 23.54 -36.29 -6.44
CA VAL A 55 22.11 -36.06 -6.47
C VAL A 55 21.40 -37.40 -6.29
N ARG A 56 20.44 -37.46 -5.39
CA ARG A 56 19.48 -38.57 -5.30
C ARG A 56 18.35 -38.32 -6.28
N VAL A 57 18.00 -39.35 -7.03
CA VAL A 57 16.83 -39.35 -7.89
C VAL A 57 15.94 -40.54 -7.53
N PRO A 58 14.61 -40.41 -7.61
CA PRO A 58 13.71 -41.54 -7.37
C PRO A 58 14.07 -42.73 -8.26
N HIS A 59 14.18 -43.92 -7.66
CA HIS A 59 14.42 -45.16 -8.40
C HIS A 59 13.12 -45.57 -9.12
N LEU A 60 13.12 -45.47 -10.45
CA LEU A 60 11.99 -45.81 -11.31
C LEU A 60 12.43 -46.78 -12.41
N THR A 61 11.51 -47.64 -12.86
CA THR A 61 11.81 -48.69 -13.85
C THR A 61 11.10 -48.45 -15.19
N GLY A 62 11.58 -49.11 -16.25
CA GLY A 62 10.92 -49.06 -17.56
C GLY A 62 11.04 -47.70 -18.26
N ALA A 63 9.92 -47.16 -18.74
CA ALA A 63 9.85 -45.90 -19.47
C ALA A 63 9.94 -44.66 -18.55
N ASP A 64 9.57 -44.83 -17.28
CA ASP A 64 9.56 -43.76 -16.26
C ASP A 64 10.89 -43.65 -15.52
N ARG A 65 11.87 -44.50 -15.89
CA ARG A 65 13.23 -44.46 -15.34
C ARG A 65 13.89 -43.13 -15.61
N PHE A 66 14.53 -42.56 -14.59
CA PHE A 66 15.38 -41.39 -14.73
C PHE A 66 16.48 -41.65 -15.78
N ALA A 67 16.49 -40.88 -16.86
CA ALA A 67 17.41 -41.09 -17.98
C ALA A 67 18.06 -39.78 -18.43
N PHE A 68 19.39 -39.80 -18.55
CA PHE A 68 20.14 -38.72 -19.19
C PHE A 68 20.05 -38.80 -20.71
N THR A 69 20.13 -37.64 -21.35
CA THR A 69 20.50 -37.55 -22.77
C THR A 69 22.01 -37.29 -22.87
N ASP A 70 22.68 -37.91 -23.84
CA ASP A 70 24.09 -37.60 -24.15
C ASP A 70 24.22 -36.09 -24.42
N ASN A 71 25.17 -35.41 -23.74
CA ASN A 71 25.36 -33.94 -23.72
C ASN A 71 24.34 -33.11 -22.91
N SER A 72 23.58 -33.71 -21.99
CA SER A 72 22.61 -33.02 -21.14
C SER A 72 23.22 -32.05 -20.12
N ILE A 73 24.51 -32.17 -19.80
CA ILE A 73 25.19 -31.32 -18.81
C ILE A 73 25.68 -30.03 -19.47
N GLN A 74 25.28 -28.90 -18.91
CA GLN A 74 25.85 -27.59 -19.24
C GLN A 74 26.67 -27.11 -18.05
N SER A 75 27.93 -26.84 -18.30
CA SER A 75 28.89 -26.41 -17.30
C SER A 75 29.07 -24.89 -17.37
N VAL A 76 29.28 -24.25 -16.22
CA VAL A 76 29.77 -22.86 -16.20
C VAL A 76 31.16 -22.78 -16.85
N ASP A 77 31.43 -21.67 -17.53
CA ASP A 77 32.66 -21.46 -18.31
C ASP A 77 33.91 -21.88 -17.52
N LYS A 78 34.83 -22.58 -18.19
CA LYS A 78 36.10 -23.14 -17.63
C LYS A 78 35.97 -24.34 -16.66
N THR A 79 34.76 -24.86 -16.42
CA THR A 79 34.59 -26.19 -15.81
C THR A 79 34.23 -27.26 -16.85
N THR A 80 34.38 -28.51 -16.45
CA THR A 80 33.76 -29.69 -17.06
C THR A 80 33.18 -30.52 -15.94
N TRP A 81 31.95 -30.97 -16.13
CA TRP A 81 31.30 -31.90 -15.23
C TRP A 81 31.03 -33.20 -15.96
N THR A 82 31.45 -34.31 -15.37
CA THR A 82 31.09 -35.66 -15.79
C THR A 82 30.14 -36.26 -14.75
N VAL A 83 29.35 -37.24 -15.14
CA VAL A 83 28.45 -37.96 -14.23
C VAL A 83 28.82 -39.44 -14.22
N GLU A 84 28.94 -39.99 -13.02
CA GLU A 84 28.98 -41.43 -12.79
C GLU A 84 27.69 -41.85 -12.09
N GLU A 85 27.00 -42.83 -12.65
CA GLU A 85 25.74 -43.33 -12.12
C GLU A 85 25.99 -44.57 -11.25
N VAL A 86 25.45 -44.55 -10.03
CA VAL A 86 25.41 -45.69 -9.12
C VAL A 86 23.93 -45.98 -8.83
N ARG A 87 23.47 -47.13 -9.31
CA ARG A 87 22.04 -47.51 -9.36
C ARG A 87 21.75 -48.60 -8.35
N ALA A 88 20.54 -48.60 -7.78
CA ALA A 88 20.05 -49.71 -6.97
C ALA A 88 19.88 -50.99 -7.84
N GLU A 89 20.11 -52.18 -7.27
CA GLU A 89 20.02 -53.47 -8.00
C GLU A 89 18.78 -53.56 -8.92
N GLU A 90 18.99 -53.91 -10.20
CA GLU A 90 17.88 -54.39 -11.04
C GLU A 90 17.36 -55.71 -10.45
N ASP A 91 16.04 -55.95 -10.51
CA ASP A 91 15.31 -57.14 -10.03
C ASP A 91 15.87 -58.51 -10.54
N ASP A 92 16.93 -58.50 -11.35
CA ASP A 92 17.62 -59.66 -11.91
C ASP A 92 18.89 -60.11 -11.14
N GLY A 93 19.31 -59.36 -10.12
CA GLY A 93 20.45 -59.72 -9.26
C GLY A 93 21.82 -59.73 -9.95
N SER A 94 21.98 -59.06 -11.10
CA SER A 94 23.25 -58.96 -11.81
C SER A 94 24.02 -57.67 -11.43
N CYS A 95 25.03 -57.81 -10.58
CA CYS A 95 25.80 -56.69 -10.05
C CYS A 95 27.04 -56.37 -10.91
N SER A 96 27.12 -55.14 -11.47
CA SER A 96 28.16 -54.72 -12.44
C SER A 96 29.51 -54.33 -11.83
N SER A 97 29.70 -54.31 -10.51
CA SER A 97 31.07 -54.19 -9.99
C SER A 97 31.24 -54.81 -8.61
N THR A 98 32.35 -55.53 -8.47
CA THR A 98 32.63 -56.44 -7.37
C THR A 98 32.78 -55.69 -6.05
N ARG A 99 31.87 -56.01 -5.12
CA ARG A 99 32.13 -56.23 -3.69
C ARG A 99 31.90 -55.02 -2.76
N GLU A 100 30.64 -54.61 -2.61
CA GLU A 100 29.88 -54.67 -1.33
C GLU A 100 28.50 -54.00 -1.48
N CYS A 101 27.49 -54.77 -1.91
CA CYS A 101 26.07 -54.49 -1.72
C CYS A 101 25.73 -54.56 -0.22
N GLN A 102 26.16 -53.58 0.55
CA GLN A 102 25.72 -53.39 1.91
C GLN A 102 24.86 -52.12 1.94
N VAL A 103 23.58 -52.34 1.65
CA VAL A 103 22.44 -51.41 1.80
C VAL A 103 22.18 -50.48 0.61
N ASP A 104 21.84 -51.05 -0.56
CA ASP A 104 21.13 -50.28 -1.60
C ASP A 104 19.81 -49.77 -1.04
N ASN A 105 19.56 -48.47 -1.18
CA ASN A 105 18.26 -47.89 -0.89
C ASN A 105 17.36 -48.13 -2.11
N ALA A 106 16.35 -48.99 -1.97
CA ALA A 106 15.43 -49.34 -3.06
C ALA A 106 14.61 -48.15 -3.59
N ASP A 107 14.61 -47.03 -2.86
CA ASP A 107 13.80 -45.86 -3.20
C ASP A 107 14.55 -44.85 -4.10
N PHE A 108 15.89 -44.92 -4.22
CA PHE A 108 16.69 -43.92 -4.93
C PHE A 108 17.88 -44.48 -5.72
N ASP A 109 18.17 -43.84 -6.85
CA ASP A 109 19.46 -43.94 -7.55
C ASP A 109 20.36 -42.73 -7.23
N TYR A 110 21.68 -42.91 -7.34
CA TYR A 110 22.67 -41.89 -7.04
C TYR A 110 23.40 -41.44 -8.30
N LEU A 111 23.38 -40.13 -8.55
CA LEU A 111 24.05 -39.48 -9.67
C LEU A 111 25.19 -38.64 -9.14
N THR A 112 26.43 -39.13 -9.28
CA THR A 112 27.62 -38.45 -8.77
C THR A 112 28.22 -37.61 -9.89
N PHE A 113 28.13 -36.29 -9.75
CA PHE A 113 28.73 -35.34 -10.67
C PHE A 113 30.14 -34.99 -10.20
N ILE A 114 31.12 -35.18 -11.08
CA ILE A 114 32.54 -35.00 -10.81
C ILE A 114 33.02 -33.75 -11.56
N MET A 115 33.62 -32.82 -10.82
CA MET A 115 34.17 -31.60 -11.38
C MET A 115 35.62 -31.78 -11.80
N ASP A 116 35.87 -31.42 -13.06
CA ASP A 116 37.19 -31.18 -13.61
C ASP A 116 37.34 -29.70 -13.97
N ILE A 117 38.41 -29.07 -13.48
CA ILE A 117 38.68 -27.65 -13.74
C ILE A 117 39.72 -27.49 -14.85
N ARG A 118 39.45 -26.55 -15.77
CA ARG A 118 40.40 -26.21 -16.84
C ARG A 118 41.31 -25.03 -16.49
N GLN A 119 40.92 -24.19 -15.52
CA GLN A 119 41.64 -23.00 -15.03
C GLN A 119 41.39 -22.76 -13.54
N LEU A 120 42.22 -21.93 -12.88
CA LEU A 120 42.04 -21.53 -11.46
C LEU A 120 41.04 -20.37 -11.31
N ASN A 121 40.43 -20.20 -10.12
CA ASN A 121 39.46 -19.14 -9.79
C ASN A 121 38.20 -19.13 -10.68
N VAL A 122 37.51 -20.27 -10.81
CA VAL A 122 36.39 -20.41 -11.76
C VAL A 122 35.09 -19.77 -11.24
N PHE A 123 34.79 -19.89 -9.95
CA PHE A 123 33.46 -19.54 -9.42
C PHE A 123 33.36 -18.17 -8.73
N ALA A 124 34.42 -17.35 -8.73
CA ALA A 124 34.44 -16.01 -8.12
C ALA A 124 33.71 -15.96 -6.76
N LEU A 125 33.99 -16.95 -5.89
CA LEU A 125 33.15 -17.25 -4.74
C LEU A 125 33.13 -16.07 -3.75
N GLN A 126 31.93 -15.65 -3.34
CA GLN A 126 31.72 -14.64 -2.30
C GLN A 126 30.84 -15.21 -1.19
N SER A 127 31.20 -14.92 0.07
CA SER A 127 30.43 -15.34 1.25
C SER A 127 28.92 -15.09 1.07
N MET A 128 28.15 -16.15 1.27
CA MET A 128 26.69 -16.20 1.20
C MET A 128 26.09 -15.89 -0.18
N GLN A 129 26.91 -15.71 -1.22
CA GLN A 129 26.42 -15.51 -2.57
C GLN A 129 26.31 -16.85 -3.31
N GLU A 130 25.13 -17.11 -3.83
CA GLU A 130 24.89 -18.30 -4.63
C GLU A 130 25.47 -18.15 -6.04
N VAL A 131 26.09 -19.23 -6.53
CA VAL A 131 26.65 -19.33 -7.87
C VAL A 131 26.23 -20.66 -8.48
N GLU A 132 25.74 -20.65 -9.73
CA GLU A 132 25.45 -21.88 -10.45
C GLU A 132 26.74 -22.67 -10.70
N ALA A 133 26.73 -23.97 -10.41
CA ALA A 133 27.85 -24.87 -10.65
C ALA A 133 27.78 -25.46 -12.06
N PHE A 134 26.63 -26.05 -12.35
CA PHE A 134 26.24 -26.68 -13.61
C PHE A 134 24.74 -26.93 -13.59
N SER A 135 24.22 -27.28 -14.76
CA SER A 135 22.84 -27.74 -14.92
C SER A 135 22.79 -28.99 -15.79
N PHE A 136 21.75 -29.81 -15.63
CA PHE A 136 21.54 -31.02 -16.42
C PHE A 136 20.06 -31.23 -16.76
N ALA A 137 19.81 -31.80 -17.94
CA ALA A 137 18.46 -32.15 -18.38
C ALA A 137 18.19 -33.65 -18.19
N ALA A 138 16.97 -33.99 -17.80
CA ALA A 138 16.47 -35.37 -17.80
C ALA A 138 15.54 -35.60 -18.99
N ALA A 139 15.59 -36.77 -19.61
CA ALA A 139 14.71 -37.13 -20.73
C ALA A 139 13.22 -37.14 -20.33
N SER A 140 12.94 -37.39 -19.05
CA SER A 140 11.61 -37.40 -18.45
C SER A 140 11.08 -36.00 -18.08
N GLY A 141 11.88 -34.94 -18.21
CA GLY A 141 11.55 -33.62 -17.68
C GLY A 141 11.68 -33.54 -16.15
N CYS A 142 10.83 -32.74 -15.50
CA CYS A 142 10.82 -32.61 -14.04
C CYS A 142 10.29 -33.89 -13.39
N LEU A 143 11.02 -34.40 -12.40
CA LEU A 143 10.66 -35.52 -11.54
C LEU A 143 10.78 -35.06 -10.08
N SER A 144 9.66 -35.12 -9.35
CA SER A 144 9.65 -34.74 -7.93
C SER A 144 10.49 -35.72 -7.10
N GLY A 145 11.14 -35.24 -6.05
CA GLY A 145 12.00 -36.06 -5.20
C GLY A 145 13.49 -36.04 -5.60
N VAL A 146 13.85 -35.31 -6.67
CA VAL A 146 15.25 -35.09 -7.05
C VAL A 146 15.89 -34.11 -6.06
N GLU A 147 16.98 -34.48 -5.40
CA GLU A 147 17.61 -33.65 -4.37
C GLU A 147 19.12 -33.84 -4.29
N VAL A 148 19.86 -32.85 -3.77
CA VAL A 148 21.26 -33.08 -3.37
C VAL A 148 21.25 -34.05 -2.19
N MET A 149 22.07 -35.11 -2.28
CA MET A 149 22.16 -36.13 -1.25
C MET A 149 22.36 -35.49 0.14
N PRO A 150 21.42 -35.69 1.09
CA PRO A 150 21.48 -35.07 2.41
C PRO A 150 22.66 -35.52 3.25
N ASP A 151 22.96 -34.69 4.26
CA ASP A 151 24.11 -34.83 5.14
C ASP A 151 24.06 -36.09 6.01
N ASP A 152 22.86 -36.57 6.32
CA ASP A 152 22.61 -37.76 7.14
C ASP A 152 22.45 -39.05 6.32
N ASP A 153 22.61 -38.97 4.99
CA ASP A 153 22.61 -40.13 4.13
C ASP A 153 23.79 -41.07 4.46
N LEU A 154 23.53 -42.38 4.49
CA LEU A 154 24.52 -43.41 4.80
C LEU A 154 25.71 -43.41 3.83
N PHE A 155 25.49 -42.95 2.60
CA PHE A 155 26.52 -42.84 1.58
C PHE A 155 27.28 -41.51 1.62
N ASN A 156 26.81 -40.54 2.41
CA ASN A 156 27.45 -39.23 2.61
C ASN A 156 28.39 -39.18 3.82
N VAL A 157 28.60 -40.31 4.51
CA VAL A 157 29.44 -40.39 5.71
C VAL A 157 30.90 -40.69 5.32
N MET A 158 31.84 -39.84 5.75
CA MET A 158 33.28 -39.91 5.42
C MET A 158 34.03 -41.11 6.06
N ALA A 159 33.62 -42.34 5.78
CA ALA A 159 34.40 -43.53 6.09
C ALA A 159 35.11 -44.03 4.82
N GLU A 160 36.35 -43.58 4.66
CA GLU A 160 37.35 -44.07 3.70
C GLU A 160 37.19 -43.55 2.25
N LEU A 161 38.09 -42.64 1.87
CA LEU A 161 38.37 -42.28 0.48
C LEU A 161 38.92 -43.52 -0.25
N ASN A 162 38.04 -44.31 -0.85
CA ASN A 162 38.40 -45.25 -1.89
C ASN A 162 37.81 -44.76 -3.23
N SER A 163 38.37 -45.25 -4.33
CA SER A 163 38.31 -44.62 -5.66
C SER A 163 36.96 -44.73 -6.38
N ARG A 164 35.83 -44.87 -5.67
CA ARG A 164 34.46 -44.98 -6.22
C ARG A 164 33.37 -44.38 -5.30
N ASN A 165 33.72 -43.40 -4.46
CA ASN A 165 32.79 -42.83 -3.46
C ASN A 165 31.69 -41.96 -4.09
N VAL A 166 30.43 -42.23 -3.71
CA VAL A 166 29.22 -41.45 -3.99
C VAL A 166 28.99 -40.28 -3.01
N ALA A 167 29.97 -39.97 -2.15
CA ALA A 167 29.84 -38.92 -1.14
C ALA A 167 29.95 -37.50 -1.75
N ASN A 168 29.33 -36.51 -1.10
CA ASN A 168 29.55 -35.10 -1.43
C ASN A 168 30.93 -34.66 -0.94
N PHE A 169 31.72 -34.07 -1.84
CA PHE A 169 33.10 -33.72 -1.55
C PHE A 169 33.52 -32.46 -2.28
N PHE A 170 34.12 -31.51 -1.57
CA PHE A 170 34.60 -30.28 -2.20
C PHE A 170 35.95 -29.87 -1.63
N ILE A 171 36.92 -29.61 -2.50
CA ILE A 171 38.24 -29.11 -2.11
C ILE A 171 38.39 -27.67 -2.59
N ASN A 172 38.93 -26.80 -1.73
CA ASN A 172 39.41 -25.46 -2.09
C ASN A 172 40.55 -25.07 -1.15
N LYS A 173 41.67 -24.55 -1.67
CA LYS A 173 42.84 -24.15 -0.86
C LYS A 173 42.66 -22.87 -0.03
N GLY A 174 41.61 -22.10 -0.32
CA GLY A 174 41.37 -20.79 0.29
C GLY A 174 40.62 -20.81 1.61
N TRP A 175 40.02 -21.94 2.00
CA TRP A 175 39.40 -22.10 3.32
C TRP A 175 40.37 -22.72 4.31
N ARG A 176 40.39 -22.18 5.53
CA ARG A 176 41.31 -22.59 6.60
C ARG A 176 40.51 -23.22 7.73
N ARG A 177 41.06 -24.21 8.44
CA ARG A 177 40.40 -24.73 9.64
C ARG A 177 40.41 -23.75 10.82
N ASN A 178 41.38 -22.82 10.83
CA ASN A 178 41.47 -21.73 11.80
C ASN A 178 42.43 -20.63 11.31
N ALA A 179 42.44 -19.49 12.01
CA ALA A 179 43.23 -18.31 11.66
C ALA A 179 44.76 -18.56 11.51
N ASN A 180 45.28 -19.60 12.15
CA ASN A 180 46.71 -19.92 12.16
C ASN A 180 47.09 -21.10 11.24
N ASP A 181 46.14 -21.67 10.50
CA ASP A 181 46.38 -22.81 9.63
C ASP A 181 47.14 -22.35 8.35
N PRO A 182 48.36 -22.86 8.08
CA PRO A 182 49.02 -22.61 6.81
C PRO A 182 48.17 -23.20 5.68
N MET A 183 47.85 -22.38 4.67
CA MET A 183 46.99 -22.69 3.53
C MET A 183 47.54 -23.85 2.68
N TRP A 184 47.45 -25.09 3.14
CA TRP A 184 47.91 -26.26 2.38
C TRP A 184 47.37 -27.59 2.92
N THR A 185 46.07 -27.82 2.76
CA THR A 185 45.47 -29.14 3.04
C THR A 185 44.72 -29.61 1.79
N SER A 186 45.48 -30.15 0.83
CA SER A 186 45.00 -30.48 -0.52
C SER A 186 43.90 -31.55 -0.60
N ASN A 187 43.49 -32.13 0.53
CA ASN A 187 42.58 -33.28 0.59
C ASN A 187 41.45 -33.08 1.60
N GLU A 188 41.19 -31.84 2.03
CA GLU A 188 40.13 -31.56 3.00
C GLU A 188 38.78 -31.37 2.31
N ASN A 189 37.76 -32.04 2.86
CA ASN A 189 36.40 -31.83 2.44
C ASN A 189 35.85 -30.56 3.09
N HIS A 190 35.48 -29.60 2.25
CA HIS A 190 34.84 -28.35 2.60
C HIS A 190 33.36 -28.32 2.19
N TYR A 191 32.78 -29.47 1.85
CA TYR A 191 31.33 -29.61 1.80
C TYR A 191 30.76 -29.51 3.22
N LEU A 192 29.81 -28.59 3.41
CA LEU A 192 29.17 -28.32 4.70
C LEU A 192 27.71 -28.78 4.76
N GLY A 193 27.18 -29.22 3.62
CA GLY A 193 25.86 -29.83 3.55
C GLY A 193 25.00 -29.39 2.38
N SER A 194 23.80 -29.96 2.28
CA SER A 194 22.77 -29.48 1.36
C SER A 194 21.86 -28.43 2.01
N TYR A 195 21.23 -27.61 1.18
CA TYR A 195 20.14 -26.70 1.54
C TYR A 195 19.12 -26.71 0.42
N GLY A 196 17.90 -26.25 0.71
CA GLY A 196 16.75 -26.54 -0.16
C GLY A 196 16.32 -28.00 0.00
N GLY A 197 15.02 -28.26 -0.13
CA GLY A 197 14.48 -29.61 -0.08
C GLY A 197 14.60 -30.32 -1.44
N ALA A 198 13.99 -31.51 -1.52
CA ALA A 198 13.82 -32.16 -2.80
C ALA A 198 12.97 -31.31 -3.76
N VAL A 199 13.35 -31.32 -5.04
CA VAL A 199 12.59 -30.68 -6.10
C VAL A 199 11.17 -31.22 -6.06
N ASN A 200 10.19 -30.31 -6.05
CA ASN A 200 8.79 -30.63 -6.18
C ASN A 200 8.27 -30.04 -7.49
N CYS A 201 7.95 -30.90 -8.46
CA CYS A 201 7.43 -30.49 -9.75
C CYS A 201 5.94 -30.08 -9.72
N SER A 202 5.30 -30.16 -8.55
CA SER A 202 3.90 -29.78 -8.34
C SER A 202 3.71 -28.51 -7.52
N GLU A 203 4.78 -27.96 -6.95
CA GLU A 203 4.78 -26.61 -6.43
C GLU A 203 5.54 -25.74 -7.41
N ASP A 204 4.88 -24.67 -7.84
CA ASP A 204 5.38 -23.61 -8.71
C ASP A 204 6.55 -22.87 -8.02
N PRO A 205 7.81 -23.30 -8.24
CA PRO A 205 8.94 -22.82 -7.44
C PRO A 205 9.39 -21.42 -7.85
N ASP A 206 8.95 -20.96 -9.03
CA ASP A 206 9.31 -19.68 -9.64
C ASP A 206 8.15 -18.68 -9.72
N GLY A 207 6.94 -19.06 -9.28
CA GLY A 207 5.77 -18.18 -9.26
C GLY A 207 5.19 -17.93 -10.65
N SER A 208 5.43 -18.83 -11.59
CA SER A 208 5.06 -18.74 -13.00
C SER A 208 3.76 -19.47 -13.37
N ALA A 209 3.15 -20.20 -12.44
CA ALA A 209 1.87 -20.84 -12.65
C ALA A 209 0.74 -19.81 -12.78
N ASP A 210 -0.21 -20.12 -13.64
CA ASP A 210 -1.39 -19.35 -14.00
C ASP A 210 -2.54 -20.37 -14.04
N ASP A 211 -3.12 -20.63 -12.87
CA ASP A 211 -3.97 -21.79 -12.61
C ASP A 211 -5.33 -21.70 -13.35
N ASP A 212 -5.80 -20.50 -13.63
CA ASP A 212 -7.04 -20.22 -14.37
C ASP A 212 -6.84 -19.76 -15.82
N SER A 213 -5.58 -19.55 -16.23
CA SER A 213 -5.19 -19.20 -17.59
C SER A 213 -5.74 -17.85 -18.07
N ASP A 214 -5.93 -16.91 -17.16
CA ASP A 214 -6.32 -15.53 -17.50
C ASP A 214 -5.12 -14.69 -17.96
N GLY A 215 -3.89 -15.13 -17.62
CA GLY A 215 -2.62 -14.52 -18.00
C GLY A 215 -1.99 -13.62 -16.94
N LEU A 216 -2.48 -13.62 -15.71
CA LEU A 216 -1.74 -13.28 -14.49
C LEU A 216 -1.15 -14.55 -13.87
N THR A 217 0.01 -14.45 -13.22
CA THR A 217 0.50 -15.59 -12.44
C THR A 217 -0.16 -15.63 -11.07
N ASN A 218 -0.25 -16.82 -10.46
CA ASN A 218 -0.74 -17.02 -9.09
C ASN A 218 -0.03 -16.10 -8.06
N THR A 219 1.23 -15.70 -8.34
CA THR A 219 1.99 -14.74 -7.51
C THR A 219 1.55 -13.28 -7.75
N GLU A 220 1.29 -12.89 -9.00
CA GLU A 220 0.69 -11.59 -9.31
C GLU A 220 -0.69 -11.48 -8.66
N GLU A 221 -1.53 -12.50 -8.80
CA GLU A 221 -2.87 -12.56 -8.22
C GLU A 221 -2.84 -12.53 -6.68
N GLY A 222 -1.93 -13.30 -6.07
CA GLY A 222 -1.72 -13.24 -4.62
C GLY A 222 -1.31 -11.84 -4.11
N THR A 223 -0.70 -11.01 -4.97
CA THR A 223 -0.36 -9.61 -4.65
C THR A 223 -1.56 -8.68 -4.82
N LEU A 224 -2.42 -8.95 -5.81
CA LEU A 224 -3.64 -8.21 -6.10
C LEU A 224 -4.79 -8.57 -5.14
N GLY A 225 -4.74 -9.75 -4.52
CA GLY A 225 -5.79 -10.28 -3.65
C GLY A 225 -6.90 -11.03 -4.39
N THR A 226 -6.72 -11.28 -5.69
CA THR A 226 -7.62 -12.06 -6.54
C THR A 226 -7.51 -13.57 -6.28
N ASP A 227 -8.44 -14.38 -6.78
CA ASP A 227 -8.47 -15.84 -6.59
C ASP A 227 -7.73 -16.55 -7.74
N PRO A 228 -6.56 -17.19 -7.50
CA PRO A 228 -5.74 -17.79 -8.55
C PRO A 228 -6.38 -18.92 -9.37
N LYS A 229 -7.61 -19.29 -9.04
CA LYS A 229 -8.35 -20.38 -9.69
C LYS A 229 -9.56 -19.86 -10.46
N LYS A 230 -9.69 -18.54 -10.58
CA LYS A 230 -10.88 -17.90 -11.10
C LYS A 230 -10.49 -16.62 -11.83
N ALA A 231 -10.47 -16.76 -13.16
CA ALA A 231 -10.04 -15.71 -14.09
C ALA A 231 -10.74 -14.35 -13.96
N ASP A 232 -11.89 -14.29 -13.29
CA ASP A 232 -12.73 -13.12 -13.07
C ASP A 232 -13.14 -13.22 -11.60
N SER A 233 -12.50 -12.48 -10.69
CA SER A 233 -12.60 -12.70 -9.24
C SER A 233 -13.91 -12.19 -8.63
N ASP A 234 -14.52 -11.16 -9.19
CA ASP A 234 -15.77 -10.56 -8.68
C ASP A 234 -17.04 -10.96 -9.46
N ASN A 235 -16.90 -11.64 -10.60
CA ASN A 235 -17.94 -12.11 -11.51
C ASN A 235 -18.69 -11.02 -12.31
N ASP A 236 -18.04 -9.92 -12.65
CA ASP A 236 -18.65 -8.87 -13.47
C ASP A 236 -18.59 -9.17 -14.99
N GLY A 237 -17.72 -10.11 -15.39
CA GLY A 237 -17.50 -10.53 -16.77
C GLY A 237 -16.23 -9.99 -17.43
N LEU A 238 -15.37 -9.28 -16.72
CA LEU A 238 -13.98 -8.97 -17.06
C LEU A 238 -13.04 -9.93 -16.33
N SER A 239 -11.91 -10.26 -16.96
CA SER A 239 -10.89 -11.06 -16.28
C SER A 239 -10.00 -10.17 -15.40
N ASP A 240 -9.45 -10.71 -14.31
CA ASP A 240 -8.57 -9.98 -13.38
C ASP A 240 -7.40 -9.31 -14.14
N ARG A 241 -6.82 -10.03 -15.12
CA ARG A 241 -5.82 -9.48 -16.04
C ARG A 241 -6.35 -8.33 -16.90
N GLU A 242 -7.54 -8.46 -17.46
CA GLU A 242 -8.16 -7.41 -18.29
C GLU A 242 -8.34 -6.13 -17.49
N GLU A 243 -8.80 -6.26 -16.26
CA GLU A 243 -8.98 -5.15 -15.34
C GLU A 243 -7.65 -4.49 -14.99
N VAL A 244 -6.69 -5.28 -14.50
CA VAL A 244 -5.40 -4.74 -14.04
C VAL A 244 -4.56 -4.20 -15.19
N LYS A 245 -4.55 -4.84 -16.37
CA LYS A 245 -3.63 -4.47 -17.45
C LYS A 245 -4.27 -3.54 -18.49
N VAL A 246 -5.59 -3.60 -18.71
CA VAL A 246 -6.28 -2.87 -19.79
C VAL A 246 -7.12 -1.71 -19.25
N THR A 247 -8.14 -1.98 -18.44
CA THR A 247 -9.16 -0.97 -18.04
C THR A 247 -8.76 -0.17 -16.80
N LYS A 248 -7.89 -0.73 -15.96
CA LYS A 248 -7.45 -0.18 -14.67
C LYS A 248 -8.55 -0.11 -13.60
N THR A 249 -9.58 -0.92 -13.74
CA THR A 249 -10.62 -1.15 -12.73
C THR A 249 -10.11 -2.06 -11.59
N ASP A 250 -10.87 -2.16 -10.49
CA ASP A 250 -10.54 -2.98 -9.33
C ASP A 250 -11.09 -4.41 -9.50
N PRO A 251 -10.22 -5.44 -9.68
CA PRO A 251 -10.65 -6.81 -9.96
C PRO A 251 -11.38 -7.53 -8.81
N LEU A 252 -11.58 -6.84 -7.69
CA LEU A 252 -12.34 -7.34 -6.54
C LEU A 252 -13.71 -6.67 -6.40
N LYS A 253 -14.07 -5.78 -7.32
CA LYS A 253 -15.29 -4.99 -7.30
C LYS A 253 -15.93 -4.95 -8.68
N ALA A 254 -17.09 -5.59 -8.79
CA ALA A 254 -17.84 -5.59 -10.04
C ALA A 254 -18.30 -4.20 -10.52
N ASP A 255 -18.19 -3.19 -9.67
CA ASP A 255 -18.56 -1.79 -9.86
C ASP A 255 -17.47 -0.99 -9.11
N THR A 256 -16.46 -0.52 -9.85
CA THR A 256 -15.23 0.05 -9.28
C THR A 256 -15.50 1.39 -8.58
N ASP A 257 -16.33 2.24 -9.19
CA ASP A 257 -16.65 3.58 -8.71
C ASP A 257 -17.90 3.66 -7.83
N ASP A 258 -18.58 2.53 -7.62
CA ASP A 258 -19.74 2.34 -6.76
C ASP A 258 -20.97 3.17 -7.23
N ASP A 259 -21.13 3.40 -8.53
CA ASP A 259 -22.24 4.18 -9.10
C ASP A 259 -23.50 3.36 -9.43
N GLY A 260 -23.41 2.02 -9.33
CA GLY A 260 -24.49 1.08 -9.58
C GLY A 260 -24.52 0.48 -10.99
N LYS A 261 -23.60 0.87 -11.88
CA LYS A 261 -23.27 0.15 -13.12
C LYS A 261 -22.03 -0.71 -12.89
N ASN A 262 -21.93 -1.79 -13.64
CA ASN A 262 -20.82 -2.72 -13.47
C ASN A 262 -19.75 -2.46 -14.53
N ASP A 263 -18.49 -2.67 -14.20
CA ASP A 263 -17.35 -2.26 -15.02
C ASP A 263 -17.43 -2.82 -16.43
N LYS A 264 -17.87 -4.09 -16.58
CA LYS A 264 -18.06 -4.71 -17.89
C LYS A 264 -19.03 -3.95 -18.81
N THR A 265 -20.07 -3.34 -18.25
CA THR A 265 -21.05 -2.55 -19.00
C THR A 265 -20.43 -1.23 -19.48
N GLU A 266 -19.67 -0.58 -18.62
CA GLU A 266 -19.11 0.76 -18.84
C GLU A 266 -17.85 0.73 -19.69
N VAL A 267 -17.02 -0.29 -19.55
CA VAL A 267 -15.94 -0.56 -20.50
C VAL A 267 -16.48 -0.89 -21.89
N GLY A 268 -17.68 -1.48 -21.97
CA GLY A 268 -18.32 -1.85 -23.22
C GLY A 268 -17.74 -3.10 -23.90
N SER A 269 -18.05 -3.25 -25.19
CA SER A 269 -17.78 -4.50 -25.94
C SER A 269 -16.36 -4.61 -26.53
N ASP A 270 -15.64 -3.50 -26.69
CA ASP A 270 -14.31 -3.45 -27.29
C ASP A 270 -13.29 -2.94 -26.26
N LEU A 271 -12.60 -3.87 -25.59
CA LEU A 271 -11.58 -3.55 -24.57
C LEU A 271 -10.41 -2.71 -25.10
N SER A 272 -10.21 -2.65 -26.43
CA SER A 272 -9.18 -1.78 -27.00
C SER A 272 -9.59 -0.31 -27.08
N LYS A 273 -10.88 -0.04 -26.83
CA LYS A 273 -11.53 1.26 -26.86
C LYS A 273 -12.66 1.28 -25.80
N PRO A 274 -12.29 1.27 -24.51
CA PRO A 274 -13.25 1.47 -23.44
C PRO A 274 -14.07 2.74 -23.67
N LEU A 275 -15.29 2.78 -23.13
CA LEU A 275 -16.10 4.00 -23.20
C LEU A 275 -15.44 5.09 -22.33
N ASP A 276 -15.52 6.30 -22.85
CA ASP A 276 -14.93 7.53 -22.32
C ASP A 276 -15.82 8.63 -22.89
N THR A 277 -16.86 8.97 -22.13
CA THR A 277 -18.00 9.76 -22.59
C THR A 277 -17.62 11.22 -22.85
N ASP A 278 -16.84 11.81 -21.96
CA ASP A 278 -16.36 13.20 -22.04
C ASP A 278 -15.02 13.37 -22.79
N LYS A 279 -14.26 12.28 -22.98
CA LYS A 279 -12.97 12.22 -23.68
C LYS A 279 -11.81 12.83 -22.90
N ASP A 280 -11.85 12.74 -21.58
CA ASP A 280 -10.80 13.24 -20.68
C ASP A 280 -9.63 12.23 -20.47
N THR A 281 -9.74 11.03 -21.05
CA THR A 281 -8.83 9.86 -20.99
C THR A 281 -9.00 8.92 -19.79
N LYS A 282 -9.83 9.27 -18.81
CA LYS A 282 -10.42 8.30 -17.89
C LYS A 282 -11.59 7.62 -18.61
N ILE A 283 -11.99 6.46 -18.10
CA ILE A 283 -13.02 5.64 -18.74
C ILE A 283 -14.24 5.65 -17.85
N ASP A 284 -15.42 5.46 -18.44
CA ASP A 284 -16.70 5.54 -17.72
C ASP A 284 -16.71 4.63 -16.47
N ALA A 285 -16.05 3.46 -16.49
CA ALA A 285 -15.97 2.53 -15.35
C ALA A 285 -15.11 3.02 -14.15
N LEU A 286 -14.45 4.17 -14.27
CA LEU A 286 -13.66 4.79 -13.21
C LEU A 286 -14.29 6.11 -12.74
N GLU A 287 -15.45 6.50 -13.29
CA GLU A 287 -16.03 7.82 -13.17
C GLU A 287 -17.51 7.74 -12.91
N SER A 288 -17.88 8.00 -11.66
CA SER A 288 -19.24 7.76 -11.22
C SER A 288 -20.24 8.66 -11.95
N SER A 289 -21.34 8.08 -12.43
CA SER A 289 -22.48 8.81 -13.02
C SER A 289 -23.39 9.51 -12.01
N ILE A 290 -23.07 9.43 -10.72
CA ILE A 290 -23.89 9.99 -9.62
C ILE A 290 -23.20 11.17 -8.94
N LEU A 291 -21.88 11.11 -8.77
CA LEU A 291 -21.07 12.14 -8.15
C LEU A 291 -20.92 13.34 -9.10
N ASP A 292 -21.00 14.52 -8.51
CA ASP A 292 -20.70 15.83 -9.09
C ASP A 292 -19.64 16.42 -8.15
N ALA A 293 -18.37 16.30 -8.52
CA ALA A 293 -17.24 16.48 -7.62
C ALA A 293 -16.99 17.96 -7.26
N ASP A 294 -17.24 18.88 -8.18
CA ASP A 294 -17.08 20.33 -7.96
C ASP A 294 -18.41 21.09 -7.85
N ASN A 295 -19.53 20.38 -7.94
CA ASN A 295 -20.89 20.93 -7.84
C ASN A 295 -21.17 21.97 -8.92
N ASP A 296 -20.76 21.73 -10.16
CA ASP A 296 -21.07 22.59 -11.30
C ASP A 296 -22.32 22.14 -12.09
N GLY A 297 -22.91 21.00 -11.72
CA GLY A 297 -24.13 20.48 -12.34
C GLY A 297 -23.91 19.42 -13.42
N VAL A 298 -22.66 19.12 -13.74
CA VAL A 298 -22.24 17.99 -14.56
C VAL A 298 -21.73 16.88 -13.62
N VAL A 299 -21.99 15.63 -13.98
CA VAL A 299 -21.48 14.47 -13.20
C VAL A 299 -20.15 14.04 -13.77
N ASN A 300 -19.29 13.42 -12.96
CA ASN A 300 -17.93 13.05 -13.34
C ASN A 300 -17.83 12.30 -14.68
N GLU A 301 -18.68 11.30 -14.96
CA GLU A 301 -18.71 10.56 -16.25
C GLU A 301 -18.92 11.46 -17.49
N ARG A 302 -19.34 12.72 -17.30
CA ARG A 302 -19.65 13.68 -18.36
C ARG A 302 -18.88 14.99 -18.23
N ASP A 303 -17.94 15.07 -17.28
CA ASP A 303 -17.21 16.27 -16.94
C ASP A 303 -15.71 16.09 -17.18
N ALA A 304 -15.23 16.65 -18.29
CA ALA A 304 -13.83 16.53 -18.67
C ALA A 304 -12.85 17.21 -17.70
N GLU A 305 -13.35 18.02 -16.75
CA GLU A 305 -12.54 18.65 -15.70
C GLU A 305 -13.21 18.58 -14.32
N ASP A 306 -13.49 17.37 -13.80
CA ASP A 306 -14.06 17.02 -12.45
C ASP A 306 -13.83 17.95 -11.23
N GLY A 307 -12.79 18.79 -11.25
CA GLY A 307 -12.42 19.69 -10.15
C GLY A 307 -12.40 21.17 -10.54
N ASN A 308 -12.87 21.52 -11.73
CA ASN A 308 -12.93 22.87 -12.25
C ASN A 308 -14.38 23.27 -12.57
N PRO A 309 -15.08 23.93 -11.64
CA PRO A 309 -16.51 24.19 -11.80
C PRO A 309 -16.84 25.20 -12.91
N ASN A 310 -15.84 25.84 -13.53
CA ASN A 310 -16.01 26.84 -14.57
C ASN A 310 -15.54 26.36 -15.95
N ASN A 311 -15.31 25.07 -16.14
CA ASN A 311 -15.10 24.52 -17.48
C ASN A 311 -16.39 24.64 -18.32
N ASP A 312 -16.26 24.50 -19.63
CA ASP A 312 -17.35 24.68 -20.61
C ASP A 312 -17.54 23.35 -21.33
N SER A 313 -18.41 22.50 -20.77
CA SER A 313 -18.59 21.10 -21.20
C SER A 313 -19.17 20.98 -22.61
N ASP A 314 -20.00 21.94 -23.03
CA ASP A 314 -20.69 21.90 -24.32
C ASP A 314 -20.03 22.79 -25.40
N GLY A 315 -19.07 23.63 -24.99
CA GLY A 315 -18.22 24.47 -25.82
C GLY A 315 -18.94 25.69 -26.39
N ASP A 316 -19.99 26.16 -25.73
CA ASP A 316 -20.85 27.21 -26.23
C ASP A 316 -20.44 28.63 -25.79
N GLY A 317 -19.47 28.72 -24.88
CA GLY A 317 -18.87 29.93 -24.34
C GLY A 317 -19.33 30.33 -22.94
N TYR A 318 -20.23 29.57 -22.30
CA TYR A 318 -20.62 29.73 -20.90
C TYR A 318 -20.06 28.57 -20.07
N GLY A 319 -19.65 28.83 -18.83
CA GLY A 319 -19.10 27.77 -17.96
C GLY A 319 -20.21 26.99 -17.24
N ASN A 320 -19.96 25.74 -16.88
CA ASN A 320 -20.93 24.85 -16.25
C ASN A 320 -21.58 25.47 -15.00
N MET A 321 -20.79 26.03 -14.08
CA MET A 321 -21.33 26.72 -12.89
C MET A 321 -22.19 27.94 -13.26
N GLU A 322 -21.81 28.72 -14.28
CA GLU A 322 -22.62 29.85 -14.76
C GLU A 322 -24.00 29.38 -15.23
N GLU A 323 -24.02 28.28 -15.97
CA GLU A 323 -25.25 27.67 -16.49
C GLU A 323 -26.11 27.05 -15.40
N LYS A 324 -25.50 26.34 -14.45
CA LYS A 324 -26.20 25.79 -13.29
C LYS A 324 -26.90 26.87 -12.50
N VAL A 325 -26.25 28.01 -12.26
CA VAL A 325 -26.88 29.13 -11.55
C VAL A 325 -27.96 29.79 -12.40
N ALA A 326 -27.73 29.97 -13.70
CA ALA A 326 -28.74 30.48 -14.63
C ALA A 326 -29.92 29.51 -14.85
N GLY A 327 -29.83 28.26 -14.36
CA GLY A 327 -30.83 27.21 -14.55
C GLY A 327 -30.89 26.70 -15.98
N THR A 328 -29.80 26.81 -16.73
CA THR A 328 -29.63 26.24 -18.07
C THR A 328 -28.93 24.89 -18.03
N ASP A 329 -28.70 24.25 -19.18
CA ASP A 329 -28.24 22.87 -19.26
C ASP A 329 -26.80 22.86 -19.76
N PRO A 330 -25.80 22.60 -18.89
CA PRO A 330 -24.37 22.68 -19.23
C PRO A 330 -23.90 21.64 -20.26
N LEU A 331 -24.79 20.78 -20.74
CA LEU A 331 -24.52 19.77 -21.77
C LEU A 331 -25.29 20.03 -23.07
N ASP A 332 -26.03 21.14 -23.21
CA ASP A 332 -26.76 21.52 -24.42
C ASP A 332 -26.34 22.90 -24.95
N PRO A 333 -25.56 22.99 -26.05
CA PRO A 333 -25.06 24.26 -26.61
C PRO A 333 -26.13 25.27 -27.06
N ALA A 334 -27.40 24.85 -27.06
CA ALA A 334 -28.55 25.69 -27.34
C ALA A 334 -29.21 26.27 -26.06
N SER A 335 -28.90 25.76 -24.88
CA SER A 335 -29.43 26.13 -23.57
C SER A 335 -28.60 27.23 -22.94
N LYS A 336 -28.69 28.45 -23.47
CA LYS A 336 -27.82 29.56 -23.03
C LYS A 336 -28.41 30.37 -21.88
N PRO A 337 -27.59 30.82 -20.92
CA PRO A 337 -27.98 31.84 -19.96
C PRO A 337 -28.59 33.06 -20.67
N SER A 338 -29.76 33.48 -20.19
CA SER A 338 -30.40 34.70 -20.67
C SER A 338 -29.78 35.87 -19.90
N THR A 339 -28.93 36.64 -20.58
CA THR A 339 -28.27 37.88 -20.08
C THR A 339 -29.22 39.00 -19.57
N SER A 340 -30.52 38.73 -19.41
CA SER A 340 -31.52 39.68 -18.93
C SER A 340 -32.63 39.06 -18.08
N THR A 341 -32.45 37.82 -17.60
CA THR A 341 -33.41 37.22 -16.66
C THR A 341 -33.05 37.67 -15.26
N ASP A 342 -34.04 38.24 -14.58
CA ASP A 342 -34.02 38.80 -13.22
C ASP A 342 -35.34 38.28 -12.59
N ASP A 343 -35.25 37.15 -11.91
CA ASP A 343 -36.39 36.30 -11.54
C ASP A 343 -37.18 36.87 -10.33
N ASP A 344 -36.51 37.59 -9.44
CA ASP A 344 -37.10 38.20 -8.24
C ASP A 344 -37.25 39.74 -8.33
N ALA A 345 -36.74 40.34 -9.40
CA ALA A 345 -36.90 41.75 -9.77
C ALA A 345 -36.21 42.74 -8.82
N ASP A 346 -35.07 42.34 -8.26
CA ASP A 346 -34.23 43.14 -7.35
C ASP A 346 -33.25 44.07 -8.10
N GLY A 347 -33.05 43.82 -9.39
CA GLY A 347 -32.20 44.59 -10.29
C GLY A 347 -30.86 43.93 -10.64
N LEU A 348 -30.60 42.73 -10.14
CA LEU A 348 -29.53 41.84 -10.58
C LEU A 348 -30.11 40.78 -11.52
N THR A 349 -29.32 40.34 -12.49
CA THR A 349 -29.69 39.16 -13.29
C THR A 349 -29.26 37.88 -12.58
N ASN A 350 -29.93 36.76 -12.84
CA ASN A 350 -29.58 35.47 -12.21
C ASN A 350 -28.09 35.11 -12.38
N THR A 351 -27.45 35.51 -13.49
CA THR A 351 -26.01 35.31 -13.74
C THR A 351 -25.13 36.19 -12.83
N GLU A 352 -25.55 37.44 -12.64
CA GLU A 352 -24.89 38.40 -11.76
C GLU A 352 -24.97 37.91 -10.30
N GLU A 353 -26.15 37.48 -9.87
CA GLU A 353 -26.39 36.91 -8.54
C GLU A 353 -25.55 35.65 -8.29
N GLY A 354 -25.46 34.77 -9.29
CA GLY A 354 -24.58 33.60 -9.21
C GLY A 354 -23.10 33.93 -9.02
N THR A 355 -22.65 35.04 -9.62
CA THR A 355 -21.27 35.50 -9.46
C THR A 355 -21.04 36.13 -8.08
N LEU A 356 -22.07 36.76 -7.51
CA LEU A 356 -22.04 37.45 -6.23
C LEU A 356 -22.35 36.53 -5.03
N GLY A 357 -22.97 35.37 -5.28
CA GLY A 357 -23.39 34.41 -4.26
C GLY A 357 -24.77 34.67 -3.66
N THR A 358 -25.55 35.60 -4.22
CA THR A 358 -26.94 35.88 -3.82
C THR A 358 -27.91 34.86 -4.45
N ASP A 359 -29.15 34.78 -3.96
CA ASP A 359 -30.17 33.80 -4.39
C ASP A 359 -31.07 34.38 -5.51
N PRO A 360 -31.01 33.85 -6.76
CA PRO A 360 -31.78 34.35 -7.91
C PRO A 360 -33.30 34.34 -7.82
N LYS A 361 -33.86 33.92 -6.68
CA LYS A 361 -35.30 33.82 -6.44
C LYS A 361 -35.71 34.61 -5.20
N LYS A 362 -34.79 35.29 -4.55
CA LYS A 362 -35.01 36.00 -3.30
C LYS A 362 -34.29 37.34 -3.37
N ALA A 363 -35.08 38.38 -3.66
CA ALA A 363 -34.59 39.75 -3.82
C ALA A 363 -33.79 40.34 -2.65
N ASP A 364 -33.75 39.67 -1.50
CA ASP A 364 -33.09 40.07 -0.25
C ASP A 364 -32.53 38.76 0.33
N THR A 365 -31.27 38.42 0.04
CA THR A 365 -30.67 37.10 0.31
C THR A 365 -30.48 36.84 1.80
N ASP A 366 -30.05 37.83 2.56
CA ASP A 366 -29.77 37.68 3.98
C ASP A 366 -31.00 37.92 4.90
N GLY A 367 -32.06 38.52 4.35
CA GLY A 367 -33.33 38.75 5.02
C GLY A 367 -33.38 39.96 5.95
N ASP A 368 -32.50 40.95 5.76
CA ASP A 368 -32.41 42.13 6.60
C ASP A 368 -33.38 43.27 6.21
N GLY A 369 -33.94 43.18 4.99
CA GLY A 369 -34.96 44.07 4.45
C GLY A 369 -34.49 45.06 3.39
N GLU A 370 -33.22 45.04 2.98
CA GLU A 370 -32.75 45.67 1.73
C GLU A 370 -32.63 44.61 0.61
N ASP A 371 -32.80 45.05 -0.64
CA ASP A 371 -32.74 44.13 -1.78
C ASP A 371 -31.27 43.95 -2.24
N ASP A 372 -30.85 42.75 -2.68
CA ASP A 372 -29.46 42.41 -3.02
C ASP A 372 -28.87 43.38 -4.05
N GLY A 373 -29.62 43.72 -5.09
CA GLY A 373 -29.22 44.72 -6.09
C GLY A 373 -28.96 46.12 -5.54
N ALA A 374 -29.64 46.52 -4.46
CA ALA A 374 -29.38 47.77 -3.77
C ALA A 374 -28.08 47.71 -2.95
N GLU A 375 -27.81 46.56 -2.33
CA GLU A 375 -26.67 46.30 -1.47
C GLU A 375 -25.38 46.12 -2.27
N VAL A 376 -25.40 45.35 -3.35
CA VAL A 376 -24.31 45.26 -4.34
C VAL A 376 -23.99 46.63 -4.94
N GLY A 377 -25.02 47.42 -5.26
CA GLY A 377 -24.88 48.76 -5.80
C GLY A 377 -24.65 48.80 -7.32
N ALA A 378 -24.17 49.94 -7.83
CA ALA A 378 -24.18 50.23 -9.27
C ALA A 378 -23.00 49.63 -10.08
N ASP A 379 -21.96 49.14 -9.41
CA ASP A 379 -20.81 48.51 -10.06
C ASP A 379 -20.61 47.10 -9.50
N ILE A 380 -21.14 46.12 -10.23
CA ILE A 380 -21.07 44.72 -9.82
C ILE A 380 -19.64 44.17 -9.70
N ASN A 381 -18.66 44.77 -10.39
CA ASN A 381 -17.26 44.33 -10.26
C ASN A 381 -16.59 44.90 -9.00
N ASN A 382 -17.29 45.77 -8.27
CA ASN A 382 -16.87 46.34 -7.01
C ASN A 382 -18.11 46.48 -6.10
N PRO A 383 -18.69 45.34 -5.66
CA PRO A 383 -19.84 45.32 -4.78
C PRO A 383 -19.52 46.05 -3.48
N LYS A 384 -20.55 46.51 -2.76
CA LYS A 384 -20.33 47.10 -1.43
C LYS A 384 -19.95 46.02 -0.43
N ASP A 385 -18.98 46.37 0.40
CA ASP A 385 -18.39 45.58 1.48
C ASP A 385 -18.04 46.64 2.53
N THR A 386 -18.90 46.77 3.54
CA THR A 386 -18.90 47.90 4.47
C THR A 386 -17.78 47.81 5.51
N ASP A 387 -17.36 46.61 5.90
CA ASP A 387 -16.31 46.40 6.90
C ASP A 387 -14.98 45.87 6.34
N GLY A 388 -14.95 45.46 5.07
CA GLY A 388 -13.76 45.07 4.33
C GLY A 388 -13.30 43.64 4.60
N ASP A 389 -14.20 42.73 4.98
CA ASP A 389 -13.87 41.35 5.32
C ASP A 389 -13.91 40.35 4.13
N GLU A 390 -14.14 40.88 2.92
CA GLU A 390 -14.30 40.16 1.65
C GLU A 390 -15.70 39.53 1.42
N LYS A 391 -16.63 39.68 2.38
CA LYS A 391 -18.04 39.36 2.20
C LYS A 391 -18.79 40.66 1.83
N ILE A 392 -19.74 40.55 0.92
CA ILE A 392 -20.46 41.71 0.38
C ILE A 392 -21.69 42.00 1.24
N ASP A 393 -22.10 43.28 1.32
CA ASP A 393 -23.25 43.72 2.13
C ASP A 393 -24.50 42.84 1.88
N ALA A 394 -24.77 42.45 0.63
CA ALA A 394 -25.92 41.60 0.24
C ALA A 394 -25.94 40.17 0.85
N LEU A 395 -24.84 39.75 1.48
CA LEU A 395 -24.72 38.47 2.18
C LEU A 395 -24.61 38.65 3.70
N GLU A 396 -24.75 39.88 4.20
CA GLU A 396 -24.41 40.29 5.56
C GLU A 396 -25.49 41.15 6.22
N SER A 397 -26.29 40.48 7.03
CA SER A 397 -27.45 41.12 7.62
C SER A 397 -27.10 42.33 8.49
N SER A 398 -27.63 43.51 8.15
CA SER A 398 -27.49 44.75 8.92
C SER A 398 -28.26 44.75 10.26
N ILE A 399 -29.06 43.71 10.52
CA ILE A 399 -29.88 43.56 11.74
C ILE A 399 -29.45 42.41 12.64
N LEU A 400 -28.60 41.50 12.16
CA LEU A 400 -28.08 40.38 12.94
C LEU A 400 -26.79 40.80 13.66
N ASP A 401 -26.69 40.42 14.94
CA ASP A 401 -25.49 40.55 15.78
C ASP A 401 -25.12 39.12 16.20
N ALA A 402 -24.28 38.47 15.39
CA ALA A 402 -24.05 37.03 15.46
C ALA A 402 -23.37 36.59 16.78
N ASP A 403 -22.42 37.37 17.29
CA ASP A 403 -21.69 37.05 18.52
C ASP A 403 -22.12 37.88 19.75
N ASN A 404 -23.08 38.78 19.55
CA ASN A 404 -23.64 39.66 20.57
C ASN A 404 -22.61 40.64 21.15
N ASP A 405 -21.69 41.17 20.36
CA ASP A 405 -20.70 42.17 20.76
C ASP A 405 -21.15 43.63 20.57
N GLY A 406 -22.27 43.86 19.88
CA GLY A 406 -22.87 45.18 19.69
C GLY A 406 -22.64 45.81 18.32
N VAL A 407 -21.88 45.14 17.47
CA VAL A 407 -21.75 45.41 16.06
C VAL A 407 -22.67 44.44 15.30
N MET A 408 -23.23 44.88 14.18
CA MET A 408 -24.05 44.01 13.32
C MET A 408 -23.14 43.43 12.24
N ASN A 409 -23.49 42.26 11.70
CA ASN A 409 -22.64 41.52 10.77
C ASN A 409 -22.07 42.38 9.63
N GLU A 410 -22.90 43.16 8.92
CA GLU A 410 -22.49 44.11 7.85
C GLU A 410 -21.41 45.15 8.26
N ARG A 411 -21.14 45.31 9.56
CA ARG A 411 -20.15 46.26 10.11
C ARG A 411 -19.11 45.56 10.99
N ASP A 412 -19.11 44.24 11.01
CA ASP A 412 -18.30 43.39 11.86
C ASP A 412 -17.42 42.46 11.04
N ALA A 413 -16.19 42.92 10.77
CA ALA A 413 -15.21 42.15 10.01
C ALA A 413 -14.81 40.81 10.66
N LYS A 414 -15.34 40.49 11.85
CA LYS A 414 -15.28 39.16 12.45
C LYS A 414 -16.57 38.78 13.20
N ASP A 415 -17.66 38.58 12.46
CA ASP A 415 -18.97 38.00 12.86
C ASP A 415 -19.04 36.99 14.05
N GLY A 416 -17.96 36.27 14.34
CA GLY A 416 -17.89 35.25 15.40
C GLY A 416 -16.87 35.50 16.50
N ASP A 417 -16.16 36.63 16.49
CA ASP A 417 -15.13 37.01 17.47
C ASP A 417 -15.55 38.24 18.28
N PRO A 418 -16.22 38.07 19.44
CA PRO A 418 -16.83 39.20 20.15
C PRO A 418 -15.83 40.18 20.77
N ASN A 419 -14.52 39.95 20.61
CA ASN A 419 -13.47 40.79 21.16
C ASN A 419 -12.58 41.40 20.07
N ASN A 420 -13.00 41.35 18.81
CA ASN A 420 -12.38 42.18 17.78
C ASN A 420 -12.58 43.67 18.10
N ASP A 421 -11.79 44.50 17.43
CA ASP A 421 -11.66 45.95 17.67
C ASP A 421 -12.00 46.63 16.34
N SER A 422 -13.30 46.87 16.12
CA SER A 422 -13.82 47.31 14.82
C SER A 422 -13.38 48.74 14.47
N ASP A 423 -13.19 49.60 15.46
CA ASP A 423 -12.78 50.99 15.25
C ASP A 423 -11.26 51.23 15.39
N GLY A 424 -10.51 50.20 15.81
CA GLY A 424 -9.05 50.16 15.89
C GLY A 424 -8.49 51.04 17.01
N ASP A 425 -9.29 51.32 18.03
CA ASP A 425 -8.98 52.31 19.06
C ASP A 425 -8.25 51.72 20.29
N GLY A 426 -8.17 50.38 20.32
CA GLY A 426 -7.49 49.55 21.33
C GLY A 426 -8.42 48.88 22.35
N TYR A 427 -9.74 49.04 22.24
CA TYR A 427 -10.74 48.33 23.04
C TYR A 427 -11.53 47.36 22.14
N GLY A 428 -11.91 46.20 22.67
CA GLY A 428 -12.71 45.24 21.89
C GLY A 428 -14.21 45.56 21.96
N ASN A 429 -14.96 45.21 20.93
CA ASN A 429 -16.39 45.50 20.78
C ASN A 429 -17.23 45.08 22.01
N MET A 430 -17.06 43.85 22.52
CA MET A 430 -17.74 43.42 23.74
C MET A 430 -17.32 44.22 24.99
N GLU A 431 -16.08 44.68 25.09
CA GLU A 431 -15.64 45.55 26.19
C GLU A 431 -16.40 46.87 26.16
N GLU A 432 -16.58 47.42 24.97
CA GLU A 432 -17.28 48.69 24.74
C GLU A 432 -18.79 48.59 24.93
N LYS A 433 -19.43 47.55 24.39
CA LYS A 433 -20.86 47.26 24.66
C LYS A 433 -21.14 47.12 26.14
N VAL A 434 -20.25 46.45 26.89
CA VAL A 434 -20.38 46.33 28.36
C VAL A 434 -20.14 47.67 29.06
N ALA A 435 -19.23 48.50 28.55
CA ALA A 435 -18.97 49.84 29.05
C ALA A 435 -20.07 50.86 28.67
N GLY A 436 -20.95 50.52 27.71
CA GLY A 436 -21.94 51.42 27.13
C GLY A 436 -21.31 52.48 26.23
N THR A 437 -20.15 52.19 25.66
CA THR A 437 -19.50 52.99 24.61
C THR A 437 -19.80 52.42 23.22
N ASP A 438 -19.34 53.10 22.17
CA ASP A 438 -19.76 52.83 20.80
C ASP A 438 -18.61 52.12 20.06
N PRO A 439 -18.73 50.80 19.77
CA PRO A 439 -17.66 49.99 19.16
C PRO A 439 -17.22 50.43 17.75
N LEU A 440 -17.92 51.41 17.16
CA LEU A 440 -17.66 51.93 15.81
C LEU A 440 -17.17 53.38 15.82
N ASP A 441 -16.98 54.00 16.99
CA ASP A 441 -16.48 55.38 17.11
C ASP A 441 -15.16 55.42 17.90
N PRO A 442 -13.99 55.63 17.25
CA PRO A 442 -12.68 55.67 17.91
C PRO A 442 -12.51 56.73 19.01
N ALA A 443 -13.46 57.67 19.11
CA ALA A 443 -13.52 58.67 20.17
C ALA A 443 -14.33 58.23 21.40
N SER A 444 -15.14 57.18 21.28
CA SER A 444 -16.06 56.66 22.28
C SER A 444 -15.37 55.63 23.18
N LYS A 445 -14.40 56.05 23.99
CA LYS A 445 -13.61 55.11 24.80
C LYS A 445 -14.26 54.79 26.16
N PRO A 446 -14.15 53.54 26.66
CA PRO A 446 -14.46 53.24 28.04
C PRO A 446 -13.74 54.19 29.01
N SER A 447 -14.46 54.78 29.95
CA SER A 447 -13.82 55.62 30.97
C SER A 447 -12.86 54.73 31.79
N THR A 448 -11.58 55.10 31.86
CA THR A 448 -10.48 54.37 32.54
C THR A 448 -10.96 53.46 33.67
N PRO A 449 -10.49 52.20 33.75
CA PRO A 449 -11.12 51.13 34.51
C PRO A 449 -11.34 51.54 35.97
N PRO A 450 -12.41 51.07 36.64
CA PRO A 450 -12.43 51.12 38.08
C PRO A 450 -11.18 50.41 38.59
N GLN A 451 -10.36 51.15 39.36
CA GLN A 451 -9.25 50.59 40.14
C GLN A 451 -9.66 49.22 40.68
N PRO A 452 -8.81 48.17 40.58
CA PRO A 452 -9.15 46.88 41.14
C PRO A 452 -9.52 47.11 42.59
N THR A 453 -10.80 46.94 42.91
CA THR A 453 -11.24 46.99 44.28
C THR A 453 -10.47 45.88 44.97
N HIS A 454 -9.58 46.26 45.90
CA HIS A 454 -8.99 45.31 46.80
C HIS A 454 -10.15 44.55 47.45
N ILE A 455 -10.40 43.32 47.00
CA ILE A 455 -11.24 42.39 47.74
C ILE A 455 -10.50 42.23 49.06
N ALA A 456 -11.04 42.87 50.10
CA ALA A 456 -10.53 42.70 51.45
C ALA A 456 -10.61 41.21 51.78
N VAL A 457 -9.44 40.58 51.88
CA VAL A 457 -9.35 39.19 52.33
C VAL A 457 -10.06 39.12 53.68
N PRO A 458 -11.12 38.31 53.84
CA PRO A 458 -11.84 38.23 55.09
C PRO A 458 -10.88 37.78 56.20
N THR A 459 -10.81 38.56 57.28
CA THR A 459 -9.96 38.23 58.43
C THR A 459 -10.34 36.85 58.98
N LEU A 460 -9.38 36.16 59.62
CA LEU A 460 -9.52 34.80 60.19
C LEU A 460 -10.81 34.60 61.02
N THR A 461 -11.37 35.67 61.57
CA THR A 461 -12.63 35.74 62.31
C THR A 461 -13.89 35.47 61.47
N GLN A 462 -13.90 35.80 60.18
CA GLN A 462 -15.06 35.55 59.30
C GLN A 462 -15.15 34.10 58.84
N TRP A 463 -14.01 33.42 58.66
CA TRP A 463 -13.98 31.98 58.36
C TRP A 463 -14.51 31.12 59.52
N ALA A 464 -14.30 31.56 60.77
CA ALA A 464 -14.83 30.88 61.94
C ALA A 464 -16.37 30.91 62.01
N GLN A 465 -17.03 31.96 61.48
CA GLN A 465 -18.49 32.04 61.45
C GLN A 465 -19.10 31.14 60.36
N ILE A 466 -18.45 31.03 59.20
CA ILE A 466 -18.88 30.15 58.11
C ILE A 466 -18.72 28.66 58.50
N ALA A 467 -17.63 28.31 59.18
CA ALA A 467 -17.42 26.95 59.69
C ALA A 467 -18.43 26.54 60.78
N LEU A 468 -18.84 27.47 61.65
CA LEU A 468 -19.84 27.21 62.69
C LEU A 468 -21.26 27.02 62.12
N ALA A 469 -21.60 27.70 61.02
CA ALA A 469 -22.89 27.55 60.34
C ALA A 469 -23.03 26.18 59.64
N LEU A 470 -21.94 25.66 59.06
CA LEU A 470 -21.93 24.33 58.44
C LEU A 470 -21.98 23.18 59.46
N LEU A 471 -21.44 23.36 60.67
CA LEU A 471 -21.51 22.35 61.74
C LEU A 471 -22.90 22.22 62.38
N LEU A 472 -23.73 23.26 62.36
CA LEU A 472 -25.07 23.26 62.97
C LEU A 472 -26.20 22.86 62.00
N GLY A 473 -25.96 22.84 60.68
CA GLY A 473 -26.96 22.49 59.66
C GLY A 473 -27.13 20.98 59.38
N GLY A 474 -26.27 20.11 59.92
CA GLY A 474 -26.16 18.70 59.51
C GLY A 474 -27.12 17.68 60.14
N VAL A 475 -28.14 18.05 60.91
CA VAL A 475 -28.96 17.09 61.68
C VAL A 475 -30.41 16.90 61.16
N ALA A 476 -30.81 17.56 60.06
CA ALA A 476 -32.23 17.58 59.66
C ALA A 476 -32.51 17.16 58.21
N ALA A 477 -31.97 16.03 57.71
CA ALA A 477 -32.46 15.46 56.45
C ALA A 477 -32.08 13.97 56.26
N LEU A 478 -32.54 13.07 57.14
CA LEU A 478 -32.45 11.63 56.86
C LEU A 478 -33.52 10.81 57.60
N ARG A 479 -34.80 11.10 57.33
CA ARG A 479 -35.92 10.16 57.54
C ARG A 479 -37.11 10.54 56.67
N VAL A 480 -37.23 9.99 55.46
CA VAL A 480 -38.46 9.40 54.92
C VAL A 480 -38.06 8.50 53.74
N SER A 481 -38.02 7.18 53.94
CA SER A 481 -38.22 6.21 52.87
C SER A 481 -38.87 4.99 53.48
N ARG A 482 -40.19 4.87 53.30
CA ARG A 482 -40.93 3.61 53.05
C ARG A 482 -42.44 3.87 53.08
N ALA A 483 -43.11 3.17 52.17
CA ALA A 483 -44.55 2.95 52.01
C ALA A 483 -45.32 4.01 51.21
N ASN A 484 -45.69 3.69 49.96
CA ASN A 484 -46.91 2.90 49.77
C ASN A 484 -47.00 2.22 48.39
N LYS A 485 -47.39 0.95 48.47
CA LYS A 485 -47.90 0.09 47.39
C LYS A 485 -49.40 -0.02 47.68
N ARG A 486 -50.29 0.33 46.72
CA ARG A 486 -51.57 -0.35 46.40
C ARG A 486 -52.63 0.56 45.77
N ASP A 487 -53.20 -0.01 44.72
CA ASP A 487 -54.60 -0.01 44.25
C ASP A 487 -55.24 1.31 43.81
N SER A 488 -55.41 1.48 42.49
CA SER A 488 -56.71 1.45 41.78
C SER A 488 -56.48 1.54 40.28
#